data_AF-A0A9P6VSD1-F1
#
_entry.id   AF-A0A9P6VSD1-F1
#
_cell.length_a   1.000
_cell.length_b   1.000
_cell.length_c   1.000
_cell.angle_alpha   90.00
_cell.angle_beta   90.00
_cell.angle_gamma   90.00
#
_symmetry.space_group_name_H-M   'P 1'
#
loop_
_entity.id
_entity.type
_entity.pdbx_description
1 polymer ?
#
loop_
_entity_poly.entity_id
_entity_poly.type
_entity_poly.pdbx_seq_one_letter_code
_entity_poly.pdbx_strand_id
1 'polypeptide(L)'
;MAAKAYPDGGTFLDTLKKSFTDVPVDKEKDNAIATTDFLEAAESLTTLFDVLGSVAFTPVKSDMLGNVKSESLQDLVLNELKTKKHTATEGLVWLVRSEELSTSFRNAYGSTLKPHHSFMVKPIFSAAMSATPYRKDFYAKLGDDIEKVAAELRIWLASLEKIIAILKGFLDRKEAKW
;
A
#
# COMPACT_ATOMS: atom_id res chain seq x y z
N MET A 1 -4.70 -20.30 19.72
CA MET A 1 -5.14 -19.81 18.41
C MET A 1 -4.80 -18.33 18.35
N ALA A 2 -4.04 -17.86 17.35
CA ALA A 2 -3.95 -16.42 17.11
C ALA A 2 -5.36 -15.92 16.77
N ALA A 3 -5.75 -14.74 17.27
CA ALA A 3 -7.03 -14.14 16.91
C ALA A 3 -7.11 -13.99 15.39
N LYS A 4 -8.26 -14.34 14.79
CA LYS A 4 -8.50 -14.10 13.36
C LYS A 4 -8.38 -12.60 13.10
N ALA A 5 -7.72 -12.24 12.00
CA ALA A 5 -7.56 -10.84 11.59
C ALA A 5 -8.81 -10.27 10.88
N TYR A 6 -9.94 -10.98 10.97
CA TYR A 6 -11.19 -10.67 10.26
C TYR A 6 -12.39 -11.19 11.06
N PRO A 7 -13.58 -10.58 10.89
CA PRO A 7 -14.80 -11.01 11.57
C PRO A 7 -15.36 -12.31 10.97
N ASP A 8 -16.21 -13.01 11.73
CA ASP A 8 -16.86 -14.24 11.25
C ASP A 8 -17.71 -13.96 9.99
N GLY A 9 -17.47 -14.72 8.92
CA GLY A 9 -18.12 -14.56 7.61
C GLY A 9 -17.60 -13.40 6.75
N GLY A 10 -16.67 -12.60 7.29
CA GLY A 10 -16.04 -11.48 6.60
C GLY A 10 -14.61 -11.78 6.13
N THR A 11 -13.96 -10.75 5.61
CA THR A 11 -12.55 -10.76 5.20
C THR A 11 -11.78 -9.70 5.98
N PHE A 12 -10.46 -9.71 5.84
CA PHE A 12 -9.58 -8.68 6.40
C PHE A 12 -9.97 -7.29 5.91
N LEU A 13 -10.50 -7.17 4.68
CA LEU A 13 -10.90 -5.88 4.12
C LEU A 13 -12.07 -5.24 4.89
N ASP A 14 -12.93 -6.05 5.53
CA ASP A 14 -14.01 -5.58 6.40
C ASP A 14 -13.50 -4.95 7.70
N THR A 15 -12.21 -5.14 8.03
CA THR A 15 -11.59 -4.55 9.24
C THR A 15 -10.95 -3.18 8.97
N LEU A 16 -10.81 -2.79 7.70
CA LEU A 16 -10.20 -1.51 7.35
C LEU A 16 -11.12 -0.37 7.79
N LYS A 17 -10.55 0.62 8.48
CA LYS A 17 -11.30 1.83 8.87
C LYS A 17 -11.82 2.58 7.64
N LYS A 18 -11.03 2.58 6.57
CA LYS A 18 -11.39 3.14 5.26
C LYS A 18 -10.80 2.28 4.15
N SER A 19 -11.61 1.93 3.16
CA SER A 19 -11.16 1.26 1.95
C SER A 19 -10.82 2.28 0.85
N PHE A 20 -9.85 1.95 -0.01
CA PHE A 20 -9.58 2.75 -1.21
C PHE A 20 -10.75 2.77 -2.20
N THR A 21 -11.67 1.81 -2.11
CA THR A 21 -12.94 1.82 -2.87
C THR A 21 -13.83 3.01 -2.51
N ASP A 22 -13.68 3.52 -1.29
CA ASP A 22 -14.59 4.51 -0.70
C ASP A 22 -13.95 5.91 -0.66
N VAL A 23 -12.73 6.06 -1.15
CA VAL A 23 -12.05 7.36 -1.22
C VAL A 23 -12.68 8.20 -2.33
N PRO A 24 -13.32 9.34 -2.00
CA PRO A 24 -13.94 10.19 -3.01
C PRO A 24 -12.92 10.79 -3.97
N VAL A 25 -13.28 10.76 -5.26
CA VAL A 25 -12.55 11.43 -6.34
C VAL A 25 -13.51 12.38 -7.05
N ASP A 26 -13.25 13.67 -6.93
CA ASP A 26 -14.05 14.73 -7.57
C ASP A 26 -13.60 14.90 -9.02
N LYS A 27 -14.33 14.27 -9.94
CA LYS A 27 -14.05 14.33 -11.39
C LYS A 27 -14.24 15.73 -11.99
N GLU A 28 -15.06 16.56 -11.37
CA GLU A 28 -15.33 17.93 -11.84
C GLU A 28 -14.20 18.88 -11.43
N LYS A 29 -13.45 18.53 -10.37
CA LYS A 29 -12.26 19.24 -9.91
C LYS A 29 -10.99 18.48 -10.21
N ASP A 30 -10.79 18.13 -11.48
CA ASP A 30 -9.53 17.54 -11.97
C ASP A 30 -9.11 16.27 -11.20
N ASN A 31 -10.10 15.43 -10.88
CA ASN A 31 -9.92 14.23 -10.07
C ASN A 31 -9.32 14.49 -8.68
N ALA A 32 -9.69 15.61 -8.04
CA ALA A 32 -9.26 15.91 -6.68
C ALA A 32 -9.64 14.76 -5.73
N ILE A 33 -8.64 14.23 -5.02
CA ILE A 33 -8.79 13.14 -4.06
C ILE A 33 -9.06 13.75 -2.69
N ALA A 34 -10.08 13.26 -1.99
CA ALA A 34 -10.36 13.70 -0.63
C ALA A 34 -9.22 13.28 0.32
N THR A 35 -8.49 14.28 0.83
CA THR A 35 -7.26 14.07 1.61
C THR A 35 -7.49 13.19 2.83
N THR A 36 -8.51 13.49 3.64
CA THR A 36 -8.78 12.77 4.88
C THR A 36 -9.08 11.30 4.61
N ASP A 37 -9.97 11.01 3.67
CA ASP A 37 -10.32 9.63 3.30
C ASP A 37 -9.11 8.87 2.74
N PHE A 38 -8.28 9.52 1.91
CA PHE A 38 -7.05 8.91 1.40
C PHE A 38 -6.06 8.56 2.52
N LEU A 39 -5.82 9.47 3.46
CA LEU A 39 -4.91 9.23 4.58
C LEU A 39 -5.43 8.13 5.50
N GLU A 40 -6.73 8.09 5.78
CA GLU A 40 -7.34 6.99 6.55
C GLU A 40 -7.24 5.64 5.83
N ALA A 41 -7.40 5.62 4.51
CA ALA A 41 -7.23 4.40 3.71
C ALA A 41 -5.75 3.95 3.68
N ALA A 42 -4.82 4.89 3.57
CA ALA A 42 -3.38 4.63 3.64
C ALA A 42 -2.96 4.11 5.03
N GLU A 43 -3.50 4.67 6.11
CA GLU A 43 -3.31 4.16 7.47
C GLU A 43 -3.86 2.74 7.61
N SER A 44 -5.08 2.49 7.10
CA SER A 44 -5.72 1.17 7.12
C SER A 44 -4.88 0.13 6.38
N LEU A 45 -4.30 0.47 5.22
CA LEU A 45 -3.38 -0.40 4.49
C LEU A 45 -2.18 -0.84 5.34
N THR A 46 -1.68 0.02 6.24
CA THR A 46 -0.52 -0.35 7.08
C THR A 46 -0.79 -1.53 8.02
N THR A 47 -2.05 -1.81 8.34
CA THR A 47 -2.45 -2.98 9.16
C THR A 47 -2.22 -4.30 8.43
N LEU A 48 -2.14 -4.30 7.09
CA LEU A 48 -1.81 -5.49 6.30
C LEU A 48 -0.41 -6.03 6.63
N PHE A 49 0.52 -5.15 7.02
CA PHE A 49 1.87 -5.54 7.41
C PHE A 49 1.90 -6.35 8.72
N ASP A 50 0.92 -6.17 9.59
CA ASP A 50 0.77 -6.99 10.79
C ASP A 50 0.36 -8.42 10.42
N VAL A 51 -0.45 -8.57 9.38
CA VAL A 51 -0.88 -9.87 8.83
C VAL A 51 0.26 -10.58 8.09
N LEU A 52 1.05 -9.82 7.32
CA LEU A 52 2.22 -10.31 6.58
C LEU A 52 3.28 -10.85 7.54
N GLY A 53 3.65 -10.10 8.57
CA GLY A 53 4.68 -10.53 9.52
C GLY A 53 5.17 -9.34 10.33
N SER A 54 4.45 -9.05 11.41
CA SER A 54 4.56 -7.81 12.19
C SER A 54 6.01 -7.36 12.49
N VAL A 55 6.89 -8.27 12.90
CA VAL A 55 8.30 -7.92 13.23
C VAL A 55 9.12 -7.57 11.99
N ALA A 56 9.03 -8.37 10.93
CA ALA A 56 9.82 -8.17 9.72
C ALA A 56 9.40 -6.92 8.92
N PHE A 57 8.11 -6.57 8.98
CA PHE A 57 7.55 -5.43 8.25
C PHE A 57 7.44 -4.15 9.09
N THR A 58 7.85 -4.16 10.36
CA THR A 58 7.88 -2.95 11.20
C THR A 58 8.58 -1.77 10.52
N PRO A 59 9.74 -1.92 9.85
CA PRO A 59 10.38 -0.78 9.18
C PRO A 59 9.53 -0.18 8.05
N VAL A 60 8.85 -1.03 7.28
CA VAL A 60 7.97 -0.61 6.17
C VAL A 60 6.74 0.12 6.72
N LYS A 61 6.11 -0.47 7.76
CA LYS A 61 4.96 0.11 8.43
C LYS A 61 5.29 1.48 9.04
N SER A 62 6.41 1.60 9.74
CA SER A 62 6.84 2.86 10.36
C SER A 62 7.17 3.93 9.34
N ASP A 63 7.79 3.58 8.21
CA ASP A 63 8.06 4.51 7.11
C ASP A 63 6.75 5.07 6.53
N MET A 64 5.78 4.20 6.25
CA MET A 64 4.45 4.62 5.75
C MET A 64 3.68 5.46 6.77
N LEU A 65 3.61 5.03 8.04
CA LEU A 65 2.93 5.79 9.10
C LEU A 65 3.59 7.15 9.36
N GLY A 66 4.91 7.24 9.23
CA GLY A 66 5.64 8.51 9.33
C GLY A 66 5.16 9.52 8.27
N ASN A 67 4.96 9.05 7.04
CA ASN A 67 4.48 9.89 5.93
C ASN A 67 2.98 10.22 6.04
N VAL A 68 2.14 9.28 6.49
CA VAL A 68 0.68 9.50 6.66
C VAL A 68 0.38 10.49 7.78
N LYS A 69 1.24 10.56 8.82
CA LYS A 69 1.06 11.48 9.96
C LYS A 69 1.55 12.90 9.70
N SER A 70 2.23 13.17 8.58
CA SER A 70 2.94 14.44 8.34
C SER A 70 2.20 15.46 7.45
N GLU A 71 0.87 15.64 7.58
CA GLU A 71 0.06 16.74 6.96
C GLU A 71 -0.71 16.42 5.66
N SER A 72 -1.40 17.43 5.09
CA SER A 72 -2.36 17.34 3.98
C SER A 72 -1.75 16.76 2.69
N LEU A 73 -2.55 16.27 1.74
CA LEU A 73 -2.07 15.69 0.48
C LEU A 73 -1.18 16.68 -0.31
N GLN A 74 -1.43 17.97 -0.15
CA GLN A 74 -0.64 19.07 -0.69
C GLN A 74 0.74 19.18 -0.01
N ASP A 75 0.81 19.05 1.32
CA ASP A 75 2.07 19.06 2.07
C ASP A 75 2.88 17.78 1.87
N LEU A 76 2.19 16.65 1.64
CA LEU A 76 2.80 15.38 1.25
C LEU A 76 3.46 15.49 -0.12
N VAL A 77 2.81 16.14 -1.10
CA VAL A 77 3.41 16.47 -2.40
C VAL A 77 4.61 17.43 -2.23
N LEU A 78 4.49 18.46 -1.40
CA LEU A 78 5.58 19.41 -1.15
C LEU A 78 6.78 18.76 -0.42
N ASN A 79 6.55 17.77 0.44
CA ASN A 79 7.60 17.02 1.11
C ASN A 79 8.23 15.95 0.19
N GLU A 80 7.47 15.32 -0.72
CA GLU A 80 8.03 14.50 -1.79
C GLU A 80 8.92 15.33 -2.74
N LEU A 81 8.52 16.57 -3.05
CA LEU A 81 9.30 17.50 -3.87
C LEU A 81 10.65 17.86 -3.24
N LYS A 82 10.72 17.95 -1.91
CA LYS A 82 11.98 18.19 -1.18
C LYS A 82 12.90 16.96 -1.14
N THR A 83 12.36 15.75 -1.29
CA THR A 83 13.13 14.51 -1.09
C THR A 83 13.59 13.84 -2.39
N LYS A 84 13.13 14.28 -3.57
CA LYS A 84 13.42 13.67 -4.89
C LYS A 84 13.08 12.17 -4.98
N LYS A 85 12.19 11.69 -4.11
CA LYS A 85 11.80 10.27 -4.03
C LYS A 85 10.47 10.08 -4.77
N HIS A 86 10.54 9.73 -6.04
CA HIS A 86 9.36 9.59 -6.90
C HIS A 86 9.17 8.14 -7.34
N THR A 87 8.68 7.26 -6.46
CA THR A 87 7.86 6.05 -6.76
C THR A 87 7.82 5.08 -5.57
N ALA A 88 6.63 4.77 -5.04
CA ALA A 88 6.43 3.71 -4.03
C ALA A 88 5.39 2.64 -4.43
N THR A 89 4.62 2.81 -5.51
CA THR A 89 3.27 2.21 -5.55
C THR A 89 3.01 1.18 -6.64
N GLU A 90 4.00 0.77 -7.42
CA GLU A 90 3.87 -0.33 -8.39
C GLU A 90 3.89 -1.72 -7.72
N GLY A 91 4.11 -1.77 -6.41
CA GLY A 91 4.34 -3.03 -5.72
C GLY A 91 3.13 -3.90 -5.46
N LEU A 92 1.96 -3.27 -5.25
CA LEU A 92 0.73 -3.97 -4.87
C LEU A 92 0.07 -4.71 -6.05
N VAL A 93 0.35 -4.30 -7.30
CA VAL A 93 -0.11 -4.97 -8.52
C VAL A 93 0.42 -6.40 -8.62
N TRP A 94 1.67 -6.62 -8.18
CA TRP A 94 2.31 -7.94 -8.20
C TRP A 94 1.70 -8.93 -7.20
N LEU A 95 0.93 -8.45 -6.20
CA LEU A 95 0.27 -9.31 -5.20
C LEU A 95 -0.83 -10.20 -5.82
N VAL A 96 -1.47 -9.76 -6.90
CA VAL A 96 -2.61 -10.45 -7.55
C VAL A 96 -2.16 -11.47 -8.57
N ARG A 97 -0.94 -11.35 -9.09
CA ARG A 97 -0.37 -12.37 -9.98
C ARG A 97 -0.12 -13.64 -9.16
N SER A 98 -0.33 -14.82 -9.75
CA SER A 98 -0.19 -16.14 -9.09
C SER A 98 1.25 -16.51 -8.69
N GLU A 99 2.13 -15.53 -8.51
CA GLU A 99 3.52 -15.72 -8.10
C GLU A 99 3.65 -15.72 -6.56
N GLU A 100 4.78 -16.23 -6.05
CA GLU A 100 5.07 -16.25 -4.61
C GLU A 100 5.26 -14.86 -4.04
N LEU A 101 4.81 -14.67 -2.79
CA LEU A 101 4.74 -13.37 -2.14
C LEU A 101 6.12 -12.70 -2.06
N SER A 102 7.16 -13.46 -1.73
CA SER A 102 8.53 -12.95 -1.65
C SER A 102 9.06 -12.46 -3.00
N THR A 103 8.59 -13.05 -4.11
CA THR A 103 8.96 -12.65 -5.47
C THR A 103 8.22 -11.39 -5.87
N SER A 104 6.89 -11.34 -5.65
CA SER A 104 6.09 -10.12 -5.87
C SER A 104 6.68 -8.92 -5.14
N PHE A 105 6.99 -9.07 -3.84
CA PHE A 105 7.54 -8.00 -3.03
C PHE A 105 8.94 -7.56 -3.47
N ARG A 106 9.82 -8.48 -3.90
CA ARG A 106 11.15 -8.12 -4.43
C ARG A 106 11.07 -7.36 -5.76
N ASN A 107 10.18 -7.78 -6.66
CA ASN A 107 9.94 -7.11 -7.93
C ASN A 107 9.38 -5.70 -7.69
N ALA A 108 8.36 -5.61 -6.84
CA ALA A 108 7.77 -4.38 -6.34
C ALA A 108 8.83 -3.41 -5.80
N TYR A 109 9.61 -3.84 -4.82
CA TYR A 109 10.65 -3.02 -4.22
C TYR A 109 11.70 -2.56 -5.24
N GLY A 110 12.06 -3.47 -6.16
CA GLY A 110 13.02 -3.21 -7.22
C GLY A 110 12.60 -2.08 -8.16
N SER A 111 11.32 -2.01 -8.55
CA SER A 111 10.81 -0.98 -9.46
C SER A 111 10.36 0.31 -8.77
N THR A 112 10.20 0.30 -7.44
CA THR A 112 9.67 1.46 -6.69
C THR A 112 10.69 2.09 -5.74
N LEU A 113 10.84 1.54 -4.53
CA LEU A 113 11.56 2.17 -3.42
C LEU A 113 13.08 1.97 -3.49
N LYS A 114 13.55 0.89 -4.12
CA LYS A 114 14.98 0.53 -4.16
C LYS A 114 15.89 1.62 -4.75
N PRO A 115 15.52 2.33 -5.84
CA PRO A 115 16.29 3.48 -6.35
C PRO A 115 16.44 4.61 -5.32
N HIS A 116 15.45 4.79 -4.44
CA HIS A 116 15.35 5.92 -3.50
C HIS A 116 15.91 5.64 -2.10
N HIS A 117 16.24 4.38 -1.79
CA HIS A 117 16.81 4.00 -0.50
C HIS A 117 18.34 4.10 -0.49
N SER A 118 18.91 4.53 0.64
CA SER A 118 20.36 4.53 0.84
C SER A 118 20.90 3.10 0.98
N PHE A 119 22.21 2.92 0.84
CA PHE A 119 22.86 1.61 0.97
C PHE A 119 22.64 0.97 2.35
N MET A 120 22.32 1.76 3.38
CA MET A 120 21.99 1.27 4.73
C MET A 120 20.54 0.79 4.86
N VAL A 121 19.60 1.37 4.08
CA VAL A 121 18.17 1.04 4.16
C VAL A 121 17.81 -0.14 3.25
N LYS A 122 18.48 -0.30 2.10
CA LYS A 122 18.23 -1.41 1.16
C LYS A 122 18.27 -2.81 1.80
N PRO A 123 19.25 -3.15 2.66
CA PRO A 123 19.31 -4.45 3.32
C PRO A 123 18.11 -4.73 4.24
N ILE A 124 17.59 -3.72 4.94
CA ILE A 124 16.45 -3.84 5.85
C ILE A 124 15.20 -4.27 5.08
N PHE A 125 14.91 -3.61 3.97
CA PHE A 125 13.76 -3.97 3.11
C PHE A 125 13.97 -5.32 2.43
N SER A 126 15.20 -5.65 2.01
CA SER A 126 15.52 -6.97 1.46
C SER A 126 15.25 -8.11 2.44
N ALA A 127 15.57 -7.92 3.72
CA ALA A 127 15.27 -8.87 4.77
C ALA A 127 13.76 -9.00 5.00
N ALA A 128 13.03 -7.89 5.06
CA ALA A 128 11.56 -7.90 5.22
C ALA A 128 10.86 -8.72 4.12
N MET A 129 11.23 -8.52 2.85
CA MET A 129 10.65 -9.27 1.73
C MET A 129 11.02 -10.75 1.74
N SER A 130 12.16 -11.10 2.32
CA SER A 130 12.57 -12.51 2.48
C SER A 130 11.80 -13.21 3.59
N ALA A 131 11.23 -12.44 4.52
CA ALA A 131 10.42 -12.92 5.62
C ALA A 131 8.90 -12.90 5.31
N THR A 132 8.50 -12.63 4.06
CA THR A 132 7.09 -12.80 3.66
C THR A 132 6.67 -14.26 3.87
N PRO A 133 5.46 -14.52 4.39
CA PRO A 133 4.91 -15.86 4.48
C PRO A 133 4.67 -16.45 3.09
N TYR A 134 4.47 -17.76 3.02
CA TYR A 134 3.98 -18.38 1.78
C TYR A 134 2.65 -17.76 1.38
N ARG A 135 2.43 -17.63 0.06
CA ARG A 135 1.20 -17.04 -0.47
C ARG A 135 -0.05 -17.68 0.13
N LYS A 136 -0.13 -19.01 0.15
CA LYS A 136 -1.28 -19.75 0.72
C LYS A 136 -1.58 -19.33 2.16
N ASP A 137 -0.56 -19.28 3.01
CA ASP A 137 -0.72 -18.97 4.43
C ASP A 137 -1.10 -17.50 4.65
N PHE A 138 -0.62 -16.61 3.76
CA PHE A 138 -1.05 -15.22 3.75
C PHE A 138 -2.53 -15.08 3.43
N TYR A 139 -3.00 -15.68 2.33
CA TYR A 139 -4.41 -15.58 1.92
C TYR A 139 -5.37 -16.19 2.94
N ALA A 140 -4.98 -17.28 3.62
CA ALA A 140 -5.77 -17.87 4.71
C ALA A 140 -5.94 -16.94 5.94
N LYS A 141 -5.04 -15.97 6.12
CA LYS A 141 -5.17 -14.94 7.17
C LYS A 141 -6.09 -13.78 6.76
N LEU A 142 -6.48 -13.71 5.49
CA LEU A 142 -7.34 -12.64 4.97
C LEU A 142 -8.83 -13.02 4.96
N GLY A 143 -9.17 -14.29 5.14
CA GLY A 143 -10.54 -14.77 5.19
C GLY A 143 -10.61 -16.28 5.02
N ASP A 144 -11.71 -16.88 5.47
CA ASP A 144 -11.95 -18.32 5.29
C ASP A 144 -12.37 -18.65 3.83
N ASP A 145 -13.08 -17.74 3.17
CA ASP A 145 -13.48 -17.85 1.76
C ASP A 145 -12.44 -17.17 0.85
N ILE A 146 -11.54 -17.99 0.29
CA ILE A 146 -10.44 -17.52 -0.55
C ILE A 146 -10.94 -16.91 -1.87
N GLU A 147 -12.07 -17.37 -2.41
CA GLU A 147 -12.62 -16.81 -3.65
C GLU A 147 -13.17 -15.41 -3.40
N LYS A 148 -13.91 -15.23 -2.29
CA LYS A 148 -14.37 -13.92 -1.82
C LYS A 148 -13.20 -12.98 -1.55
N VAL A 149 -12.19 -13.41 -0.79
CA VAL A 149 -10.97 -12.64 -0.52
C VAL A 149 -10.31 -12.19 -1.83
N ALA A 150 -10.14 -13.10 -2.78
CA ALA A 150 -9.52 -12.78 -4.05
C ALA A 150 -10.36 -11.83 -4.90
N ALA A 151 -11.69 -11.93 -4.87
CA ALA A 151 -12.59 -11.02 -5.58
C ALA A 151 -12.51 -9.60 -4.99
N GLU A 152 -12.60 -9.47 -3.67
CA GLU A 152 -12.54 -8.18 -2.98
C GLU A 152 -11.17 -7.51 -3.11
N LEU A 153 -10.07 -8.28 -2.97
CA LEU A 153 -8.72 -7.76 -3.20
C LEU A 153 -8.52 -7.20 -4.61
N ARG A 154 -9.11 -7.82 -5.64
CA ARG A 154 -9.04 -7.29 -7.01
C ARG A 154 -9.72 -5.93 -7.13
N ILE A 155 -10.89 -5.77 -6.53
CA ILE A 155 -11.64 -4.51 -6.53
C ILE A 155 -10.89 -3.43 -5.74
N TRP A 156 -10.40 -3.79 -4.55
CA TRP A 156 -9.63 -2.92 -3.69
C TRP A 156 -8.34 -2.43 -4.38
N LEU A 157 -7.61 -3.34 -5.03
CA LEU A 157 -6.39 -3.00 -5.78
C LEU A 157 -6.66 -2.15 -7.01
N ALA A 158 -7.71 -2.45 -7.79
CA ALA A 158 -8.08 -1.61 -8.93
C ALA A 158 -8.41 -0.17 -8.51
N SER A 159 -9.04 0.01 -7.34
CA SER A 159 -9.35 1.33 -6.80
C SER A 159 -8.09 2.07 -6.36
N LEU A 160 -7.18 1.37 -5.69
CA LEU A 160 -5.88 1.91 -5.31
C LEU A 160 -5.03 2.30 -6.53
N GLU A 161 -4.93 1.43 -7.54
CA GLU A 161 -4.22 1.70 -8.80
C GLU A 161 -4.74 2.96 -9.49
N LYS A 162 -6.07 3.14 -9.52
CA LYS A 162 -6.70 4.35 -10.07
C LYS A 162 -6.30 5.61 -9.31
N ILE A 163 -6.32 5.58 -7.98
CA ILE A 163 -5.89 6.71 -7.14
C ILE A 163 -4.42 7.03 -7.38
N ILE A 164 -3.56 6.01 -7.43
CA ILE A 164 -2.13 6.15 -7.73
C ILE A 164 -1.92 6.78 -9.11
N ALA A 165 -2.66 6.34 -10.13
CA ALA A 165 -2.54 6.88 -11.48
C ALA A 165 -2.88 8.38 -11.53
N ILE A 166 -3.91 8.81 -10.79
CA ILE A 166 -4.25 10.23 -10.64
C ILE A 166 -3.10 11.00 -9.99
N LEU A 167 -2.57 10.50 -8.86
CA LEU A 167 -1.47 11.16 -8.14
C LEU A 167 -0.18 11.23 -8.96
N LYS A 168 0.20 10.14 -9.64
CA LYS A 168 1.36 10.13 -10.56
C LYS A 168 1.15 11.14 -11.69
N GLY A 169 -0.03 11.15 -12.30
CA GLY A 169 -0.38 12.10 -13.35
C GLY A 169 -0.34 13.56 -12.88
N PHE A 170 -0.67 13.83 -11.61
CA PHE A 170 -0.52 15.15 -10.99
C PHE A 170 0.95 15.53 -10.75
N LEU A 171 1.74 14.62 -10.16
CA LEU A 171 3.19 14.81 -9.92
C LEU A 171 3.99 15.01 -11.22
N ASP A 172 3.48 14.50 -12.34
CA ASP A 172 4.14 14.65 -13.64
C ASP A 172 3.97 16.04 -14.28
N ARG A 173 3.10 16.88 -13.74
CA ARG A 173 2.82 18.22 -14.27
C ARG A 173 3.93 19.20 -13.93
N LYS A 174 4.09 20.24 -14.76
CA LYS A 174 5.16 21.25 -14.57
C LYS A 174 4.96 22.03 -13.27
N GLU A 175 3.72 22.26 -12.89
CA GLU A 175 3.31 22.96 -11.67
C GLU A 175 3.66 22.16 -10.40
N ALA A 176 3.80 20.84 -10.54
CA ALA A 176 4.23 19.93 -9.49
C ALA A 176 5.70 19.53 -9.63
N LYS A 177 6.47 20.16 -10.53
CA LYS A 177 7.90 19.93 -10.74
C LYS A 177 8.68 21.19 -10.39
N TRP A 178 9.86 21.04 -9.81
CA TRP A 178 10.79 22.13 -9.49
C TRP A 178 11.81 22.34 -10.61
#